data_AF-A0A1X2FK33-F1
#
_entry.id   AF-A0A1X2FK33-F1
#
_cell.length_a   1.000
_cell.length_b   1.000
_cell.length_c   1.000
_cell.angle_alpha   90.00
_cell.angle_beta   90.00
_cell.angle_gamma   90.00
#
_symmetry.space_group_name_H-M   'P 1'
#
loop_
_entity.id
_entity.type
_entity.pdbx_description
1 polymer ?
#
loop_
_entity_poly.entity_id
_entity_poly.type
_entity_poly.pdbx_seq_one_letter_code
_entity_poly.pdbx_strand_id
1 'polypeptide(L)'
;MIISAQRFSFKPGVCENDKSRALAAVAALAEAEPVEFAFVGRDLGDPAGGFTHGFSIGLADLDALERYFDHPLHAAADRALLPLLQKTVGTGLSDDDDADLRAKIVELHQRRVQRDPEYVALLSAIPEIALLHQTRSVK
;
A
#
# COMPACT_ATOMS: atom_id res chain seq x y z
N MET A 1 4.12 1.51 16.92
CA MET A 1 3.27 1.94 15.79
C MET A 1 3.97 1.69 14.48
N ILE A 2 3.26 1.08 13.53
CA ILE A 2 3.73 0.83 12.17
C ILE A 2 3.08 1.86 11.23
N ILE A 3 3.90 2.57 10.48
CA ILE A 3 3.46 3.39 9.34
C ILE A 3 3.70 2.59 8.06
N SER A 4 2.60 2.23 7.38
CA SER A 4 2.64 1.69 6.02
C SER A 4 2.39 2.82 5.04
N ALA A 5 3.33 3.05 4.13
CA ALA A 5 3.22 4.14 3.15
C ALA A 5 3.49 3.64 1.74
N GLN A 6 2.80 4.23 0.76
CA GLN A 6 3.02 3.97 -0.65
C GLN A 6 3.10 5.27 -1.43
N ARG A 7 4.06 5.34 -2.35
CA ARG A 7 4.14 6.40 -3.36
C ARG A 7 3.85 5.79 -4.72
N PHE A 8 3.10 6.47 -5.57
CA PHE A 8 2.67 5.93 -6.86
C PHE A 8 2.41 6.98 -7.94
N SER A 9 2.34 6.50 -9.18
CA SER A 9 1.83 7.25 -10.33
C SER A 9 0.82 6.43 -11.12
N PHE A 10 -0.12 7.13 -11.75
CA PHE A 10 -1.16 6.52 -12.58
C PHE A 10 -0.64 6.22 -14.00
N LYS A 11 -1.23 5.21 -14.64
CA LYS A 11 -1.03 4.93 -16.08
C LYS A 11 -1.39 6.15 -16.92
N PRO A 12 -0.71 6.36 -18.07
CA PRO A 12 -1.11 7.39 -19.02
C PRO A 12 -2.57 7.21 -19.44
N GLY A 13 -3.34 8.30 -19.51
CA GLY A 13 -4.72 8.28 -19.99
C GLY A 13 -5.79 7.90 -18.97
N VAL A 14 -5.43 7.56 -17.71
CA VAL A 14 -6.44 7.40 -16.64
C VAL A 14 -7.15 8.74 -16.45
N CYS A 15 -8.49 8.74 -16.53
CA CYS A 15 -9.27 9.95 -16.41
C CYS A 15 -9.34 10.45 -14.96
N GLU A 16 -9.55 11.76 -14.76
CA GLU A 16 -9.58 12.37 -13.42
C GLU A 16 -10.67 11.82 -12.51
N ASN A 17 -11.80 11.38 -13.09
CA ASN A 17 -12.87 10.75 -12.34
C ASN A 17 -12.42 9.42 -11.72
N ASP A 18 -11.71 8.57 -12.48
CA ASP A 18 -11.20 7.29 -11.97
C ASP A 18 -10.09 7.48 -10.94
N LYS A 19 -9.19 8.47 -11.15
CA LYS A 19 -8.21 8.85 -10.12
C LYS A 19 -8.90 9.28 -8.83
N SER A 20 -9.90 10.17 -8.94
CA SER A 20 -10.64 10.68 -7.77
C SER A 20 -11.35 9.56 -7.02
N ARG A 21 -11.97 8.61 -7.73
CA ARG A 21 -12.62 7.43 -7.13
C ARG A 21 -11.61 6.52 -6.43
N ALA A 22 -10.45 6.27 -7.03
CA ALA A 22 -9.40 5.46 -6.42
C ALA A 22 -8.83 6.13 -5.16
N LEU A 23 -8.55 7.44 -5.21
CA LEU A 23 -8.06 8.20 -4.05
C LEU A 23 -9.11 8.25 -2.93
N ALA A 24 -10.39 8.38 -3.25
CA ALA A 24 -11.48 8.32 -2.27
C ALA A 24 -11.59 6.94 -1.61
N ALA A 25 -11.38 5.85 -2.35
CA ALA A 25 -11.35 4.50 -1.79
C ALA A 25 -10.18 4.31 -0.81
N VAL A 26 -9.01 4.87 -1.12
CA VAL A 26 -7.87 4.89 -0.18
C VAL A 26 -8.16 5.77 1.03
N ALA A 27 -8.78 6.94 0.86
CA ALA A 27 -9.14 7.82 1.97
C ALA A 27 -10.11 7.14 2.95
N ALA A 28 -11.05 6.33 2.44
CA ALA A 28 -12.00 5.58 3.25
C ALA A 28 -11.36 4.54 4.19
N LEU A 29 -10.07 4.21 4.00
CA LEU A 29 -9.34 3.35 4.93
C LEU A 29 -9.23 3.96 6.33
N ALA A 30 -9.39 5.27 6.48
CA ALA A 30 -9.50 5.93 7.79
C ALA A 30 -10.66 5.40 8.64
N GLU A 31 -11.69 4.80 8.00
CA GLU A 31 -12.87 4.25 8.68
C GLU A 31 -12.69 2.76 9.07
N ALA A 32 -11.57 2.15 8.72
CA ALA A 32 -11.28 0.77 9.11
C ALA A 32 -10.86 0.74 10.58
N GLU A 33 -11.50 -0.10 11.40
CA GLU A 33 -11.21 -0.20 12.84
C GLU A 33 -9.73 -0.38 13.21
N PRO A 34 -8.86 -1.14 12.49
CA PRO A 34 -7.45 -1.23 12.85
C PRO A 34 -6.60 0.00 12.50
N VAL A 35 -7.16 1.03 11.85
CA VAL A 35 -6.42 2.20 11.35
C VAL A 35 -6.50 3.36 12.33
N GLU A 36 -5.33 3.81 12.80
CA GLU A 36 -5.20 4.98 13.70
C GLU A 36 -5.30 6.31 12.93
N PHE A 37 -4.76 6.33 11.71
CA PHE A 37 -4.92 7.44 10.78
C PHE A 37 -4.67 7.00 9.34
N ALA A 38 -5.24 7.74 8.38
CA ALA A 38 -4.89 7.63 6.98
C ALA A 38 -4.71 9.03 6.36
N PHE A 39 -3.67 9.18 5.54
CA PHE A 39 -3.47 10.34 4.67
C PHE A 39 -3.30 9.86 3.24
N VAL A 40 -3.97 10.51 2.30
CA VAL A 40 -3.80 10.28 0.86
C VAL A 40 -3.76 11.62 0.14
N GLY A 41 -2.89 11.76 -0.85
CA GLY A 41 -2.79 13.02 -1.58
C GLY A 41 -1.61 13.06 -2.54
N ARG A 42 -1.16 14.28 -2.83
CA ARG A 42 -0.04 14.56 -3.72
C ARG A 42 1.28 14.13 -3.08
N ASP A 43 2.12 13.49 -3.88
CA ASP A 43 3.51 13.22 -3.50
C ASP A 43 4.33 14.52 -3.53
N LEU A 44 5.05 14.80 -2.44
CA LEU A 44 5.91 15.99 -2.30
C LEU A 44 7.41 15.65 -2.37
N GLY A 45 7.75 14.40 -2.70
CA GLY A 45 9.14 13.97 -2.80
C GLY A 45 9.84 14.46 -4.07
N ASP A 46 11.06 13.96 -4.31
CA ASP A 46 11.85 14.32 -5.50
C ASP A 46 11.07 14.02 -6.80
N PRO A 47 10.81 15.05 -7.64
CA PRO A 47 10.15 14.88 -8.93
C PRO A 47 10.84 13.87 -9.86
N ALA A 48 12.16 13.69 -9.74
CA ALA A 48 12.90 12.70 -10.52
C ALA A 48 12.46 11.25 -10.22
N GLY A 49 11.81 11.02 -9.07
CA GLY A 49 11.22 9.72 -8.71
C GLY A 49 10.02 9.33 -9.58
N GLY A 50 9.37 10.30 -10.24
CA GLY A 50 8.22 10.07 -11.12
C GLY A 50 6.92 9.68 -10.39
N PHE A 51 6.84 9.96 -9.09
CA PHE A 51 5.63 9.75 -8.29
C PHE A 51 4.75 11.00 -8.33
N THR A 52 3.43 10.81 -8.23
CA THR A 52 2.45 11.91 -8.29
C THR A 52 1.59 11.97 -7.03
N HIS A 53 1.36 10.83 -6.42
CA HIS A 53 0.51 10.66 -5.25
C HIS A 53 1.17 9.70 -4.27
N GLY A 54 0.68 9.73 -3.04
CA GLY A 54 1.01 8.74 -2.04
C GLY A 54 -0.03 8.68 -0.94
N PHE A 55 0.13 7.68 -0.08
CA PHE A 55 -0.63 7.57 1.15
C PHE A 55 0.22 7.02 2.29
N SER A 56 -0.23 7.27 3.52
CA SER A 56 0.31 6.71 4.75
C SER A 56 -0.84 6.23 5.63
N ILE A 57 -0.71 5.01 6.15
CA ILE A 57 -1.65 4.38 7.07
C ILE A 57 -0.90 4.11 8.39
N GLY A 58 -1.44 4.62 9.49
CA GLY A 58 -0.94 4.35 10.84
C GLY A 58 -1.67 3.16 11.46
N LEU A 59 -0.90 2.21 11.98
CA LEU A 59 -1.39 0.97 12.59
C LEU A 59 -0.69 0.80 13.95
N ALA A 60 -1.44 0.54 15.01
CA ALA A 60 -0.89 0.49 16.37
C ALA A 60 0.28 -0.51 16.49
N ASP A 61 0.12 -1.71 15.93
CA ASP A 61 1.02 -2.84 16.07
C ASP A 61 0.86 -3.86 14.92
N LEU A 62 1.53 -5.01 15.05
CA LEU A 62 1.49 -6.10 14.07
C LEU A 62 0.10 -6.75 13.96
N ASP A 63 -0.64 -6.84 15.06
CA ASP A 63 -1.99 -7.42 15.07
C ASP A 63 -2.99 -6.50 14.35
N ALA A 64 -2.84 -5.19 14.49
CA ALA A 64 -3.58 -4.19 13.71
C ALA A 64 -3.26 -4.31 12.22
N LEU A 65 -1.99 -4.50 11.85
CA LEU A 65 -1.60 -4.73 10.44
C LEU A 65 -2.24 -6.00 9.86
N GLU A 66 -2.27 -7.10 10.61
CA GLU A 66 -2.89 -8.35 10.15
C GLU A 66 -4.41 -8.16 9.93
N ARG A 67 -5.12 -7.58 10.90
CA ARG A 67 -6.55 -7.25 10.76
C ARG A 67 -6.82 -6.30 9.59
N TYR A 68 -5.95 -5.31 9.38
CA TYR A 68 -6.03 -4.39 8.26
C TYR A 68 -5.92 -5.13 6.90
N PHE A 69 -5.05 -6.13 6.79
CA PHE A 69 -4.93 -6.93 5.57
C PHE A 69 -6.17 -7.75 5.22
N ASP A 70 -6.95 -8.14 6.23
CA ASP A 70 -8.23 -8.85 6.06
C ASP A 70 -9.45 -7.93 5.99
N HIS A 71 -9.26 -6.62 6.18
CA HIS A 71 -10.36 -5.68 6.22
C HIS A 71 -10.99 -5.48 4.82
N PRO A 72 -12.34 -5.50 4.68
CA PRO A 72 -13.00 -5.36 3.39
C PRO A 72 -12.71 -4.01 2.70
N LEU A 73 -12.52 -2.94 3.47
CA LEU A 73 -12.13 -1.64 2.90
C LEU A 73 -10.73 -1.69 2.27
N HIS A 74 -9.80 -2.46 2.83
CA HIS A 74 -8.47 -2.62 2.26
C HIS A 74 -8.52 -3.36 0.93
N ALA A 75 -9.27 -4.47 0.86
CA ALA A 75 -9.51 -5.18 -0.40
C ALA A 75 -10.18 -4.26 -1.44
N ALA A 76 -11.20 -3.48 -1.05
CA ALA A 76 -11.88 -2.55 -1.94
C ALA A 76 -10.95 -1.44 -2.47
N ALA A 77 -10.08 -0.88 -1.61
CA ALA A 77 -9.10 0.12 -2.00
C ALA A 77 -8.07 -0.44 -3.00
N ASP A 78 -7.56 -1.65 -2.75
CA ASP A 78 -6.65 -2.32 -3.69
C ASP A 78 -7.29 -2.53 -5.07
N ARG A 79 -8.54 -2.99 -5.11
CA ARG A 79 -9.30 -3.21 -6.35
C ARG A 79 -9.56 -1.91 -7.12
N ALA A 80 -9.74 -0.81 -6.40
CA ALA A 80 -9.97 0.51 -7.01
C ALA A 80 -8.67 1.15 -7.51
N LEU A 81 -7.56 0.99 -6.78
CA LEU A 81 -6.32 1.70 -7.04
C LEU A 81 -5.36 0.94 -7.96
N LEU A 82 -5.05 -0.32 -7.63
CA LEU A 82 -3.95 -1.06 -8.27
C LEU A 82 -4.06 -1.18 -9.79
N PRO A 83 -5.26 -1.40 -10.40
CA PRO A 83 -5.38 -1.47 -11.86
C PRO A 83 -4.88 -0.21 -12.60
N LEU A 84 -4.92 0.94 -11.91
CA LEU A 84 -4.64 2.25 -12.48
C LEU A 84 -3.17 2.64 -12.38
N LEU A 85 -2.33 1.87 -11.69
CA LEU A 85 -0.96 2.29 -11.38
C LEU A 85 0.03 1.98 -12.49
N GLN A 86 0.82 2.98 -12.87
CA GLN A 86 2.03 2.81 -13.68
C GLN A 86 3.19 2.34 -12.80
N LYS A 87 3.31 2.97 -11.63
CA LYS A 87 4.44 2.79 -10.72
C LYS A 87 4.00 2.82 -9.28
N THR A 88 4.56 1.97 -8.43
CA THR A 88 4.40 2.04 -6.98
C THR A 88 5.63 1.56 -6.23
N VAL A 89 5.93 2.26 -5.13
CA VAL A 89 6.91 1.82 -4.13
C VAL A 89 6.26 1.80 -2.76
N GLY A 90 6.50 0.74 -2.00
CA GLY A 90 6.11 0.61 -0.61
C GLY A 90 7.26 0.99 0.30
N THR A 91 6.96 1.84 1.27
CA THR A 91 7.88 2.25 2.34
C THR A 91 7.19 2.06 3.68
N GLY A 92 7.96 1.93 4.75
CA GLY A 92 7.38 1.91 6.09
C GLY A 92 8.37 2.38 7.12
N LEU A 93 7.83 2.81 8.26
CA LEU A 93 8.59 3.21 9.44
C LEU A 93 7.88 2.65 10.67
N SER A 94 8.65 2.29 11.68
CA SER A 94 8.11 1.92 12.98
C SER A 94 8.93 2.56 14.08
N ASP A 95 8.29 2.90 15.18
CA ASP A 95 8.93 3.28 16.46
C ASP A 95 9.01 2.09 17.45
N ASP A 96 8.53 0.92 17.03
CA ASP A 96 8.68 -0.34 17.76
C ASP A 96 10.15 -0.82 17.74
N ASP A 97 10.65 -1.28 18.88
CA ASP A 97 12.04 -1.68 19.10
C ASP A 97 12.33 -3.16 18.78
N ASP A 98 11.32 -3.91 18.36
CA ASP A 98 11.47 -5.30 17.93
C ASP A 98 12.33 -5.42 16.66
N ALA A 99 13.54 -5.95 16.84
CA ALA A 99 14.50 -6.19 15.76
C ALA A 99 13.97 -7.11 14.64
N ASP A 100 13.00 -7.98 14.95
CA ASP A 100 12.40 -8.92 14.00
C ASP A 100 11.13 -8.38 13.31
N LEU A 101 10.67 -7.18 13.67
CA LEU A 101 9.40 -6.61 13.18
C LEU A 101 9.33 -6.61 11.65
N ARG A 102 10.43 -6.25 10.97
CA ARG A 102 10.49 -6.26 9.50
C ARG A 102 10.22 -7.66 8.95
N ALA A 103 10.81 -8.70 9.54
CA ALA A 103 10.62 -10.07 9.08
C ALA A 103 9.15 -10.52 9.27
N LYS A 104 8.56 -10.19 10.42
CA LYS A 104 7.16 -10.47 10.74
C LYS A 104 6.19 -9.78 9.77
N ILE A 105 6.43 -8.51 9.44
CA ILE A 105 5.64 -7.76 8.43
C ILE A 105 5.76 -8.39 7.04
N VAL A 106 6.96 -8.83 6.64
CA VAL A 106 7.16 -9.51 5.36
C VAL A 106 6.39 -10.83 5.33
N GLU A 107 6.40 -11.60 6.42
CA GLU A 107 5.64 -12.85 6.53
C GLU A 107 4.13 -12.61 6.35
N LEU A 108 3.57 -11.57 6.99
CA LEU A 108 2.16 -11.18 6.81
C LEU A 108 1.81 -10.90 5.35
N HIS A 109 2.65 -10.15 4.64
CA HIS A 109 2.45 -9.91 3.21
C HIS A 109 2.52 -11.19 2.39
N GLN A 110 3.45 -12.10 2.71
CA GLN A 110 3.57 -13.39 2.01
C GLN A 110 2.33 -14.26 2.23
N ARG A 111 1.81 -14.33 3.46
CA ARG A 111 0.55 -15.02 3.75
C ARG A 111 -0.62 -14.43 2.96
N ARG A 112 -0.70 -13.09 2.86
CA ARG A 112 -1.71 -12.40 2.06
C ARG A 112 -1.62 -12.76 0.57
N VAL A 113 -0.42 -12.71 0.00
CA VAL A 113 -0.16 -13.07 -1.41
C VAL A 113 -0.55 -14.52 -1.70
N GLN A 114 -0.32 -15.44 -0.77
CA GLN A 114 -0.69 -16.85 -0.95
C GLN A 114 -2.20 -17.09 -0.94
N ARG A 115 -2.98 -16.29 -0.19
CA ARG A 115 -4.43 -16.47 -0.04
C ARG A 115 -5.29 -15.67 -1.01
N ASP A 116 -4.75 -14.65 -1.68
CA ASP A 116 -5.50 -13.77 -2.59
C ASP A 116 -4.88 -13.74 -4.00
N PRO A 117 -5.24 -14.70 -4.87
CA PRO A 117 -4.75 -14.76 -6.25
C PRO A 117 -5.12 -13.53 -7.09
N GLU A 118 -6.24 -12.87 -6.78
CA GLU A 118 -6.67 -11.71 -7.54
C GLU A 118 -5.83 -10.49 -7.19
N TYR A 119 -5.51 -10.29 -5.91
CA TYR A 119 -4.51 -9.31 -5.51
C TYR A 119 -3.15 -9.54 -6.19
N VAL A 120 -2.69 -10.78 -6.30
CA VAL A 120 -1.46 -11.11 -7.04
C VAL A 120 -1.55 -10.71 -8.51
N ALA A 121 -2.70 -10.95 -9.15
CA ALA A 121 -2.91 -10.55 -10.53
C ALA A 121 -2.87 -9.02 -10.70
N LEU A 122 -3.47 -8.28 -9.76
CA LEU A 122 -3.41 -6.81 -9.73
C LEU A 122 -1.98 -6.30 -9.62
N LEU A 123 -1.20 -6.82 -8.67
CA LEU A 123 0.21 -6.45 -8.49
C LEU A 123 1.04 -6.75 -9.74
N SER A 124 0.81 -7.89 -10.37
CA SER A 124 1.53 -8.32 -11.58
C SER A 124 1.22 -7.46 -12.81
N ALA A 125 0.10 -6.73 -12.79
CA ALA A 125 -0.31 -5.82 -13.86
C ALA A 125 0.25 -4.39 -13.72
N ILE A 126 1.04 -4.11 -12.66
CA ILE A 126 1.69 -2.83 -12.44
C ILE A 126 3.07 -2.86 -13.10
N PRO A 127 3.36 -1.98 -14.07
CA PRO A 127 4.64 -2.00 -14.81
C PRO A 127 5.89 -1.82 -13.94
N GLU A 128 5.84 -0.91 -12.97
CA GLU A 128 6.99 -0.59 -12.11
C GLU A 128 6.62 -0.76 -10.63
N ILE A 129 7.05 -1.85 -10.01
CA ILE A 129 6.65 -2.19 -8.65
C ILE A 129 7.87 -2.50 -7.76
N ALA A 130 7.86 -1.92 -6.56
CA ALA A 130 8.85 -2.17 -5.52
C ALA A 130 8.16 -2.17 -4.13
N LEU A 131 7.53 -3.28 -3.77
CA LEU A 131 6.91 -3.46 -2.45
C LEU A 131 7.82 -4.25 -1.50
N LEU A 132 7.60 -4.11 -0.19
CA LEU A 132 8.37 -4.76 0.88
C LEU A 132 8.51 -6.28 0.70
N HIS A 133 7.48 -6.96 0.21
CA HIS A 133 7.48 -8.40 -0.02
C HIS A 133 7.97 -8.82 -1.42
N GLN A 134 8.24 -7.85 -2.30
CA GLN A 134 8.78 -8.09 -3.64
C GLN A 134 10.26 -7.75 -3.76
N THR A 135 10.83 -7.03 -2.79
CA THR A 135 12.28 -6.81 -2.73
C THR A 135 12.94 -8.17 -2.43
N ARG A 136 13.40 -8.85 -3.48
CA ARG A 136 14.38 -9.94 -3.33
C ARG A 136 15.53 -9.36 -2.52
N SER A 137 15.94 -10.03 -1.45
CA SER A 137 17.22 -9.72 -0.80
C SER A 137 18.28 -9.68 -1.89
N VAL A 138 18.83 -8.49 -2.13
CA VAL A 138 20.08 -8.37 -2.86
C VAL A 138 21.10 -9.13 -2.02
N LYS A 139 21.53 -10.29 -2.52
CA LYS A 139 22.67 -11.02 -1.98
C LYS A 139 23.94 -10.22 -2.21
#